data_AF-A0A966W2A3-F1
#
_entry.id   AF-A0A966W2A3-F1
#
_cell.length_a   1.000
_cell.length_b   1.000
_cell.length_c   1.000
_cell.angle_alpha   90.00
_cell.angle_beta   90.00
_cell.angle_gamma   90.00
#
_symmetry.space_group_name_H-M   'P 1'
#
loop_
_entity.id
_entity.type
_entity.pdbx_description
1 polymer ?
#
loop_
_entity_poly.entity_id
_entity_poly.type
_entity_poly.pdbx_seq_one_letter_code
_entity_poly.pdbx_strand_id
1 'polypeptide(L)' 'DDNHAALRAAYEQLQKEGVTKLSYIGGDHLYGDDTDGATDASHASDLGFLRQADIFEPVLRAAMK' A
#
# COMPACT_ATOMS: atom_id res chain seq x y z
N ASP A 1 -2.42 3.83 13.47
CA ASP A 1 -3.00 2.49 13.21
C ASP A 1 -4.51 2.46 13.00
N ASP A 2 -5.32 3.28 13.71
CA ASP A 2 -6.79 3.25 13.57
C ASP A 2 -7.30 3.54 12.14
N ASN A 3 -6.64 4.45 11.40
CA ASN A 3 -7.07 4.82 10.04
C ASN A 3 -7.01 3.67 9.03
N HIS A 4 -6.21 2.63 9.27
CA HIS A 4 -6.04 1.49 8.35
C HIS A 4 -6.72 0.20 8.82
N ALA A 5 -7.31 0.20 10.03
CA ALA A 5 -7.93 -0.98 10.62
C ALA A 5 -9.07 -1.55 9.77
N ALA A 6 -9.88 -0.69 9.15
CA ALA A 6 -11.01 -1.11 8.31
C ALA A 6 -10.54 -1.88 7.05
N LEU A 7 -9.48 -1.40 6.38
CA LEU A 7 -8.93 -2.06 5.19
C LEU A 7 -8.29 -3.41 5.56
N ARG A 8 -7.62 -3.49 6.71
CA ARG A 8 -7.03 -4.74 7.21
C ARG A 8 -8.11 -5.76 7.55
N ALA A 9 -9.17 -5.34 8.26
CA ALA A 9 -10.30 -6.19 8.58
C ALA A 9 -11.01 -6.70 7.31
N ALA A 10 -11.18 -5.85 6.30
CA ALA A 10 -11.75 -6.26 5.02
C ALA A 10 -10.85 -7.28 4.30
N TYR A 11 -9.53 -7.09 4.28
CA TYR A 11 -8.58 -8.05 3.73
C TYR A 11 -8.67 -9.42 4.43
N GLU A 12 -8.67 -9.44 5.76
CA GLU A 12 -8.80 -10.66 6.55
C GLU A 12 -10.14 -11.36 6.31
N GLN A 13 -11.22 -10.60 6.14
CA GLN A 13 -12.53 -11.16 5.81
C GLN A 13 -12.53 -11.84 4.44
N LEU A 14 -11.95 -11.19 3.42
CA LEU A 14 -11.82 -11.77 2.08
C LEU A 14 -10.94 -13.04 2.08
N GLN A 15 -9.91 -13.09 2.92
CA GLN A 15 -9.12 -14.32 3.12
C GLN A 15 -9.98 -15.44 3.72
N LYS A 16 -10.82 -15.15 4.73
CA LYS A 16 -11.72 -16.15 5.34
C LYS A 16 -12.78 -16.66 4.36
N GLU A 17 -13.21 -15.82 3.43
CA GLU A 17 -14.13 -16.18 2.34
C GLU A 17 -13.47 -17.00 1.22
N GLY A 18 -12.15 -17.22 1.30
CA GLY A 18 -11.41 -18.04 0.35
C GLY A 18 -11.02 -17.29 -0.93
N VAL A 19 -11.03 -15.96 -0.93
CA VAL A 19 -10.55 -15.17 -2.06
C VAL A 19 -9.05 -15.43 -2.23
N THR A 20 -8.68 -16.00 -3.37
CA THR A 20 -7.29 -16.29 -3.71
C THR A 20 -6.67 -15.16 -4.54
N LYS A 21 -5.33 -15.14 -4.62
CA LYS A 21 -4.56 -14.12 -5.34
C LYS A 21 -4.85 -12.69 -4.85
N LEU A 22 -5.06 -12.54 -3.54
CA LEU A 22 -5.30 -11.26 -2.88
C LEU A 22 -4.07 -10.85 -2.06
N SER A 23 -3.56 -9.64 -2.32
CA SER A 23 -2.42 -9.05 -1.62
C SER A 23 -2.84 -7.75 -0.94
N TYR A 24 -2.21 -7.43 0.19
CA TYR A 24 -2.42 -6.19 0.94
C TYR A 24 -1.11 -5.42 1.04
N ILE A 25 -1.15 -4.12 0.72
CA ILE A 25 -0.02 -3.20 0.86
C ILE A 25 -0.42 -2.15 1.89
N GLY A 26 0.41 -1.96 2.92
CA GLY A 26 0.19 -0.93 3.93
C GLY A 26 0.44 0.48 3.38
N GLY A 27 -0.35 1.46 3.85
CA GLY A 27 -0.29 2.85 3.38
C GLY A 27 0.79 3.72 4.02
N ASP A 28 1.27 3.35 5.22
CA ASP A 28 2.00 4.26 6.12
C ASP A 28 3.30 4.82 5.51
N HIS A 29 4.02 3.99 4.76
CA HIS A 29 5.35 4.34 4.23
C HIS A 29 5.35 4.67 2.74
N LEU A 30 4.17 4.74 2.11
CA LEU A 30 4.06 4.92 0.65
C LEU A 30 4.67 6.24 0.16
N TYR A 31 4.74 7.25 1.01
CA TYR A 31 5.28 8.57 0.69
C TYR A 31 6.66 8.80 1.33
N GLY A 32 7.18 7.84 2.08
CA GLY A 32 8.32 8.02 3.00
C GLY A 32 7.93 8.74 4.29
N ASP A 33 8.86 8.77 5.25
CA ASP A 33 8.61 9.23 6.62
C ASP A 33 9.12 10.66 6.89
N ASP A 34 9.49 11.39 5.82
CA ASP A 34 10.18 12.70 5.87
C ASP A 34 9.32 13.88 5.37
N THR A 35 8.06 13.64 5.04
CA THR A 35 7.10 14.64 4.52
C THR A 35 7.36 15.18 3.11
N ASP A 36 8.38 14.70 2.40
CA ASP A 36 8.74 15.17 1.04
C ASP A 36 8.00 14.44 -0.09
N GLY A 37 7.22 13.41 0.26
CA GLY A 37 6.54 12.55 -0.72
C GLY A 37 5.31 13.16 -1.40
N ALA A 38 4.76 14.27 -0.89
CA ALA A 38 3.50 14.84 -1.38
C ALA A 38 3.63 16.33 -1.71
N THR A 39 2.98 16.77 -2.80
CA THR A 39 3.00 18.17 -3.24
C THR A 39 2.13 19.06 -2.35
N ASP A 40 1.01 18.53 -1.86
CA ASP A 40 -0.03 19.25 -1.12
C ASP A 40 -0.52 18.46 0.11
N ALA A 41 0.35 17.60 0.64
CA ALA A 41 0.06 16.61 1.69
C ALA A 41 -0.93 15.49 1.30
N SER A 42 -1.37 15.42 0.04
CA SER A 42 -2.27 14.37 -0.45
C SER A 42 -1.75 13.69 -1.72
N HIS A 43 -1.39 14.47 -2.73
CA HIS A 43 -1.00 13.97 -4.03
C HIS A 43 0.52 13.75 -4.10
N ALA A 44 0.92 12.55 -4.52
CA ALA A 44 2.33 12.17 -4.63
C ALA A 44 3.11 13.13 -5.54
N SER A 45 4.29 13.52 -5.08
CA SER A 45 5.33 14.11 -5.92
C SER A 45 6.02 13.01 -6.76
N ASP A 46 6.92 13.37 -7.66
CA ASP A 46 7.73 12.38 -8.40
C ASP A 46 8.53 11.48 -7.44
N LEU A 47 9.07 12.06 -6.36
CA LEU A 47 9.74 11.31 -5.30
C LEU A 47 8.77 10.38 -4.56
N GLY A 48 7.55 10.84 -4.28
CA GLY A 48 6.49 10.01 -3.70
C GLY A 48 6.15 8.80 -4.57
N PHE A 49 5.95 9.01 -5.88
CA PHE A 49 5.68 7.91 -6.80
C PHE A 49 6.84 6.92 -6.93
N LEU A 50 8.09 7.40 -6.92
CA LEU A 50 9.27 6.53 -6.92
C LEU A 50 9.28 5.62 -5.69
N ARG A 51 9.02 6.19 -4.50
CA ARG A 51 8.94 5.42 -3.23
C ARG A 51 7.78 4.43 -3.23
N GLN A 52 6.61 4.81 -3.75
CA GLN A 52 5.50 3.88 -3.94
C GLN A 52 5.90 2.70 -4.84
N ALA A 53 6.60 2.97 -5.94
CA ALA A 53 7.05 1.92 -6.85
C ALA A 53 7.97 0.91 -6.15
N ASP A 54 8.91 1.36 -5.32
CA ASP A 54 9.80 0.47 -4.55
C ASP A 54 9.04 -0.46 -3.58
N ILE A 55 7.90 -0.01 -3.03
CA ILE A 55 7.05 -0.82 -2.16
C ILE A 55 6.15 -1.77 -2.97
N PHE A 56 5.60 -1.29 -4.09
CA PHE A 56 4.65 -2.04 -4.92
C PHE A 56 5.33 -3.14 -5.74
N GLU A 57 6.50 -2.84 -6.31
CA GLU A 57 7.24 -3.70 -7.23
C GLU A 57 7.40 -5.15 -6.73
N PRO A 58 7.89 -5.42 -5.50
CA PRO A 58 8.09 -6.79 -5.04
C PRO A 58 6.76 -7.54 -4.84
N VAL A 59 5.71 -6.84 -4.42
CA VAL A 59 4.37 -7.41 -4.22
C VAL A 59 3.75 -7.77 -5.57
N LEU A 60 3.81 -6.87 -6.54
CA LEU A 60 3.32 -7.11 -7.91
C LEU A 60 4.08 -8.26 -8.57
N ARG A 61 5.41 -8.29 -8.43
CA ARG A 61 6.24 -9.39 -8.94
C ARG A 61 5.86 -10.74 -8.33
N ALA A 62 5.50 -10.78 -7.05
CA ALA A 62 5.03 -12.00 -6.40
C ALA A 62 3.62 -12.39 -6.88
N ALA A 63 2.72 -11.43 -7.08
CA ALA A 63 1.34 -11.66 -7.50
C ALA A 63 1.20 -12.09 -8.97
N MET A 64 2.18 -11.79 -9.82
CA MET A 64 2.19 -12.17 -11.24
C MET A 64 2.81 -13.55 -11.54
N LYS A 65 3.33 -14.24 -10.52
CA LYS A 65 3.81 -15.63 -10.63
C LYS A 65 2.67 -16.60 -10.39
#